data_AF-A0A9P9PPK3-F1
#
_entry.id   AF-A0A9P9PPK3-F1
#
_cell.length_a   1.000
_cell.length_b   1.000
_cell.length_c   1.000
_cell.angle_alpha   90.00
_cell.angle_beta   90.00
_cell.angle_gamma   90.00
#
_symmetry.space_group_name_H-M   'P 1'
#
loop_
_entity.id
_entity.type
_entity.pdbx_description
1 polymer ?
#
loop_
_entity_poly.entity_id
_entity_poly.type
_entity_poly.pdbx_seq_one_letter_code
_entity_poly.pdbx_strand_id
1 'polypeptide(L)'
;MLLFCPTCSNMLRVSTVPPGDPTTEDYVGQNRFECLTCPYHFVINKRYFERKYMKKKEVEDILGGKGAWDNVDKTQVQCPNEKCRNDEAYWYQLQIRSADEPMTAFYKCTKCAKEWRE
;
A
#
# COMPACT_ATOMS: atom_id res chain seq x y z
N MET A 1 -18.50 -5.76 7.88
CA MET A 1 -19.93 -5.81 8.18
C MET A 1 -20.06 -6.55 9.47
N LEU A 2 -20.44 -5.84 10.52
CA LEU A 2 -20.68 -6.42 11.84
C LEU A 2 -22.16 -6.82 11.89
N LEU A 3 -22.43 -8.06 12.27
CA LEU A 3 -23.78 -8.57 12.49
C LEU A 3 -24.06 -8.63 13.99
N PHE A 4 -25.25 -8.20 14.38
CA PHE A 4 -25.69 -8.13 15.78
C PHE A 4 -26.87 -9.05 16.04
N CYS A 5 -26.95 -9.55 17.26
CA CYS A 5 -28.05 -10.40 17.71
C CYS A 5 -29.33 -9.56 17.89
N PRO A 6 -30.50 -10.01 17.38
CA PRO A 6 -31.75 -9.26 17.49
C PRO A 6 -32.32 -9.19 18.92
N THR A 7 -31.90 -10.07 19.83
CA THR A 7 -32.44 -10.15 21.19
C THR A 7 -31.62 -9.37 22.22
N CYS A 8 -30.28 -9.43 22.13
CA CYS A 8 -29.38 -8.79 23.10
C CYS A 8 -28.43 -7.75 22.49
N SER A 9 -28.54 -7.47 21.19
CA SER A 9 -27.72 -6.49 20.45
C SER A 9 -26.20 -6.71 20.52
N ASN A 10 -25.76 -7.88 20.99
CA ASN A 10 -24.34 -8.23 21.02
C ASN A 10 -23.84 -8.71 19.66
N MET A 11 -22.54 -8.56 19.44
CA MET A 11 -21.88 -8.98 18.21
C MET A 11 -21.95 -10.51 18.04
N LEU A 12 -22.38 -10.96 16.86
CA LEU A 12 -22.42 -12.37 16.51
C LEU A 12 -21.02 -12.85 16.09
N ARG A 13 -20.66 -14.06 16.54
CA ARG A 13 -19.43 -14.76 16.12
C ARG A 13 -19.76 -15.88 15.16
N VAL A 14 -18.78 -16.24 14.32
CA VAL A 14 -18.89 -17.39 13.43
C VAL A 14 -18.36 -18.62 14.15
N SER A 15 -19.19 -19.65 14.26
CA SER A 15 -18.82 -20.99 14.73
C SER A 15 -19.32 -22.04 13.76
N THR A 16 -18.87 -23.29 13.91
CA THR A 16 -19.43 -24.42 13.18
C THR A 16 -20.61 -25.01 13.94
N VAL A 17 -21.57 -25.59 13.22
CA VAL A 17 -22.65 -26.37 13.84
C VAL A 17 -22.04 -27.64 14.49
N PRO A 18 -22.17 -27.81 15.82
CA PRO A 18 -21.72 -29.00 16.53
C PRO A 18 -22.68 -30.17 16.25
N PRO A 19 -22.18 -31.41 16.28
CA PRO A 19 -23.03 -32.58 16.22
C PRO A 19 -23.84 -32.73 17.51
N GLY A 20 -25.16 -32.93 17.41
CA GLY A 20 -26.04 -33.22 18.56
C GLY A 20 -27.11 -32.18 18.89
N ASP A 21 -27.20 -31.07 18.13
CA ASP A 21 -28.32 -30.12 18.25
C ASP A 21 -29.49 -30.56 17.34
N PRO A 22 -30.64 -31.05 17.87
CA PRO A 22 -31.75 -31.60 17.07
C PRO A 22 -32.39 -30.59 16.10
N THR A 23 -32.22 -29.29 16.33
CA THR A 23 -32.70 -28.23 15.42
C THR A 23 -31.78 -27.99 14.22
N THR A 24 -30.55 -28.48 14.27
CA THR A 24 -29.48 -28.13 13.33
C THR A 24 -28.72 -29.36 12.80
N GLU A 25 -29.25 -30.58 13.00
CA GLU A 25 -28.64 -31.85 12.57
C GLU A 25 -28.38 -31.90 11.05
N ASP A 26 -29.28 -31.33 10.25
CA ASP A 26 -29.15 -31.30 8.78
C ASP A 26 -27.97 -30.43 8.29
N TYR A 27 -27.48 -29.52 9.14
CA TYR A 27 -26.45 -28.53 8.79
C TYR A 27 -25.12 -28.76 9.51
N VAL A 28 -24.88 -29.96 10.05
CA VAL A 28 -23.63 -30.30 10.73
C VAL A 28 -22.42 -30.01 9.84
N GLY A 29 -21.45 -29.28 10.38
CA GLY A 29 -20.25 -28.84 9.65
C GLY A 29 -20.41 -27.56 8.83
N GLN A 30 -21.62 -26.98 8.72
CA GLN A 30 -21.79 -25.64 8.17
C GLN A 30 -21.45 -24.55 9.19
N ASN A 31 -21.13 -23.35 8.69
CA ASN A 31 -20.91 -22.19 9.53
C ASN A 31 -22.25 -21.61 10.01
N ARG A 32 -22.31 -21.23 11.28
CA ARG A 32 -23.43 -20.54 11.92
C ARG A 32 -22.94 -19.26 12.59
N PHE A 33 -23.84 -18.28 12.70
CA PHE A 33 -23.65 -17.14 13.59
C PHE A 33 -24.21 -17.48 14.96
N GLU A 34 -23.39 -17.37 16.00
CA GLU A 34 -23.79 -17.59 17.39
C GLU A 34 -23.60 -16.32 18.23
N CYS A 35 -24.50 -16.11 19.18
CA CYS A 35 -24.31 -15.12 20.22
C CYS A 35 -23.67 -15.76 21.45
N LEU A 36 -22.70 -15.09 22.07
CA LEU A 36 -22.08 -15.57 23.32
C LEU A 36 -22.89 -15.26 24.58
N THR A 37 -23.93 -14.44 24.48
CA THR A 37 -24.71 -13.96 25.63
C THR A 37 -26.11 -14.54 25.68
N CYS A 38 -26.64 -15.01 24.56
CA CYS A 38 -27.96 -15.64 24.50
C CYS A 38 -27.94 -16.86 23.57
N PRO A 39 -28.93 -17.77 23.66
CA PRO A 39 -29.00 -18.98 22.84
C PRO A 39 -29.27 -18.76 21.34
N TYR A 40 -29.21 -17.50 20.87
CA TYR A 40 -29.46 -17.16 19.48
C TYR A 40 -28.38 -17.76 18.58
N HIS A 41 -28.82 -18.57 17.62
CA HIS A 41 -28.00 -19.14 16.58
C HIS A 41 -28.71 -18.98 15.22
N PHE A 42 -27.92 -18.76 14.17
CA PHE A 42 -28.43 -18.62 12.81
C PHE A 42 -27.50 -19.30 11.81
N VAL A 43 -27.99 -20.29 11.07
CA VAL A 43 -27.19 -21.05 10.09
C VAL A 43 -26.96 -20.21 8.83
N ILE A 44 -25.71 -20.20 8.35
CA ILE A 44 -25.31 -19.40 7.19
C ILE A 44 -25.63 -20.18 5.89
N ASN A 45 -26.86 -20.02 5.39
CA ASN A 45 -27.28 -20.63 4.12
C ASN A 45 -26.91 -19.80 2.88
N LYS A 46 -26.61 -18.50 3.06
CA LYS A 46 -26.30 -17.56 1.98
C LYS A 46 -24.83 -17.16 2.01
N ARG A 47 -24.29 -16.77 0.86
CA ARG A 47 -22.90 -16.28 0.76
C ARG A 47 -22.79 -14.85 1.29
N TYR A 48 -22.10 -14.67 2.41
CA TYR A 48 -21.73 -13.36 2.94
C TYR A 48 -20.31 -13.00 2.52
N PHE A 49 -20.10 -11.80 1.99
CA PHE A 49 -18.78 -11.27 1.70
C PHE A 49 -18.76 -9.75 1.88
N GLU A 50 -17.63 -9.24 2.33
CA GLU A 50 -17.37 -7.80 2.37
C GLU A 50 -16.06 -7.55 1.63
N ARG A 51 -16.11 -6.67 0.62
CA ARG A 51 -14.93 -6.27 -0.14
C ARG A 51 -14.45 -4.92 0.38
N LYS A 52 -13.29 -4.90 1.01
CA LYS A 52 -12.57 -3.67 1.34
C LYS A 52 -11.47 -3.46 0.32
N TYR A 53 -11.61 -2.44 -0.53
CA TYR A 53 -10.55 -2.06 -1.46
C TYR A 53 -9.48 -1.29 -0.71
N MET A 54 -8.29 -1.88 -0.59
CA MET A 54 -7.15 -1.18 -0.01
C MET A 54 -6.52 -0.30 -1.09
N LYS A 55 -6.35 0.99 -0.80
CA LYS A 55 -5.53 1.86 -1.64
C LYS A 55 -4.08 1.39 -1.52
N LYS A 56 -3.39 1.22 -2.64
CA LYS A 56 -1.94 1.00 -2.64
C LYS A 56 -1.29 2.26 -2.07
N LYS A 57 -0.26 2.09 -1.24
CA LYS A 57 0.57 3.22 -0.81
C LYS A 57 1.17 3.84 -2.08
N GLU A 58 1.03 5.15 -2.23
CA GLU A 58 1.73 5.88 -3.28
C GLU A 58 3.23 5.73 -3.01
N VAL A 59 4.02 5.41 -4.04
CA VAL A 59 5.47 5.37 -3.91
C VAL A 59 5.89 6.82 -3.70
N GLU A 60 6.17 7.16 -2.44
CA GLU A 60 6.79 8.44 -2.10
C GLU A 60 8.14 8.47 -2.81
N ASP A 61 8.32 9.43 -3.72
CA ASP A 61 9.61 9.65 -4.37
C ASP A 61 10.61 10.09 -3.30
N ILE A 62 11.42 9.15 -2.84
CA ILE A 62 12.44 9.34 -1.79
C ILE A 62 13.44 10.44 -2.18
N LEU A 63 13.49 10.80 -3.47
CA LEU A 63 14.37 11.80 -4.05
C LEU A 63 13.65 13.08 -4.52
N GLY A 64 12.48 13.41 -3.97
CA GLY A 64 11.90 14.76 -4.06
C GLY A 64 10.90 15.03 -5.20
N GLY A 65 10.51 14.01 -5.96
CA GLY A 65 9.44 14.11 -6.96
C GLY A 65 9.59 15.28 -7.94
N LYS A 66 8.49 15.95 -8.29
CA LYS A 66 8.48 17.06 -9.27
C LYS A 66 9.26 18.31 -8.84
N GLY A 67 9.55 18.48 -7.55
CA GLY A 67 10.25 19.63 -6.98
C GLY A 67 11.69 19.34 -6.54
N ALA A 68 12.21 18.14 -6.82
CA ALA A 68 13.58 17.74 -6.46
C ALA A 68 14.66 18.68 -7.00
N TRP A 69 14.35 19.37 -8.10
CA TRP A 69 15.30 20.18 -8.86
C TRP A 69 15.14 21.70 -8.64
N ASP A 70 14.20 22.14 -7.80
CA ASP A 70 13.86 23.55 -7.66
C ASP A 70 14.87 24.35 -6.81
N ASN A 71 15.60 23.69 -5.92
CA ASN A 71 16.56 24.32 -4.97
C ASN A 71 18.01 23.83 -5.14
N VAL A 72 18.33 23.19 -6.25
CA VAL A 72 19.67 22.63 -6.48
C VAL A 72 20.56 23.59 -7.26
N ASP A 73 21.84 23.57 -6.89
CA ASP A 73 22.85 24.41 -7.50
C ASP A 73 23.05 24.06 -8.99
N LYS A 74 23.50 25.05 -9.76
CA LYS A 74 23.85 24.86 -11.17
C LYS A 74 25.36 24.73 -11.32
N THR A 75 25.79 23.76 -12.12
CA THR A 75 27.20 23.55 -12.47
C THR A 75 27.39 23.59 -13.98
N GLN A 76 28.61 23.93 -14.40
CA GLN A 76 28.97 23.93 -15.82
C GLN A 76 29.41 22.52 -16.23
N VAL A 77 28.50 21.75 -16.83
CA VAL A 77 28.72 20.38 -17.32
C VAL A 77 28.02 20.22 -18.65
N GLN A 78 28.75 19.68 -19.63
CA GLN A 78 28.20 19.42 -20.96
C GLN A 78 27.15 18.29 -20.90
N CYS A 79 25.97 18.57 -21.43
CA CYS A 79 24.90 17.58 -21.50
C CYS A 79 25.31 16.40 -22.41
N PRO A 80 25.12 15.14 -21.97
CA PRO A 80 25.46 13.96 -22.77
C PRO A 80 24.57 13.79 -24.01
N ASN A 81 23.49 14.57 -24.13
CA ASN A 81 22.65 14.56 -25.32
C ASN A 81 23.31 15.39 -26.43
N GLU A 82 23.81 14.71 -27.46
CA GLU A 82 24.46 15.30 -28.63
C GLU A 82 23.61 16.35 -29.36
N LYS A 83 22.27 16.28 -29.22
CA LYS A 83 21.34 17.25 -29.83
C LYS A 83 21.21 18.55 -29.05
N CYS A 84 21.50 18.55 -27.75
CA CYS A 84 21.29 19.71 -26.88
C CYS A 84 22.58 20.52 -26.70
N ARG A 85 23.72 19.85 -26.48
CA ARG A 85 25.05 20.47 -26.25
C ARG A 85 25.00 21.69 -25.32
N ASN A 86 24.18 21.60 -24.27
CA ASN A 86 24.12 22.66 -23.27
C ASN A 86 25.23 22.45 -22.24
N ASP A 87 25.85 23.53 -21.79
CA ASP A 87 26.95 23.49 -20.81
C ASP A 87 26.49 23.76 -19.37
N GLU A 88 25.18 23.85 -19.13
CA GLU A 88 24.62 24.05 -17.78
C GLU A 88 23.68 22.91 -17.38
N ALA A 89 23.87 22.42 -16.15
CA ALA A 89 23.04 21.41 -15.52
C ALA A 89 22.78 21.76 -14.04
N TYR A 90 21.60 21.39 -13.54
CA TYR A 90 21.37 21.30 -12.10
C TYR A 90 22.12 20.10 -11.54
N TRP A 91 22.62 20.22 -10.32
CA TRP A 91 23.51 19.23 -9.72
C TRP A 91 23.19 19.03 -8.23
N TYR A 92 23.28 17.78 -7.79
CA TYR A 92 23.42 17.43 -6.38
C TYR A 92 24.22 16.14 -6.23
N GLN A 93 24.83 15.97 -5.06
CA GLN A 93 25.52 14.73 -4.68
C GLN A 93 24.71 13.98 -3.64
N LEU A 94 24.62 12.67 -3.80
CA LEU A 94 23.96 11.81 -2.84
C LEU A 94 24.82 10.58 -2.56
N GLN A 95 24.99 10.27 -1.28
CA GLN A 95 25.60 9.04 -0.85
C GLN A 95 24.57 7.90 -0.90
N ILE A 96 24.68 7.06 -1.93
CA ILE A 96 23.78 5.92 -2.13
C ILE A 96 24.26 4.61 -1.47
N ARG A 97 25.51 4.57 -1.02
CA ARG A 97 26.20 3.37 -0.51
C ARG A 97 26.98 3.69 0.77
N SER A 98 27.70 2.71 1.32
CA SER A 98 28.56 2.88 2.50
C SER A 98 29.47 4.10 2.36
N ALA A 99 29.77 4.77 3.48
CA ALA A 99 30.56 6.01 3.50
C ALA A 99 32.00 5.87 2.94
N ASP A 100 32.46 4.64 2.73
CA ASP A 100 33.78 4.33 2.17
C ASP A 100 33.83 4.52 0.63
N GLU A 101 32.70 4.61 -0.05
CA GLU A 101 32.62 4.91 -1.49
C GLU A 101 32.43 6.42 -1.73
N PRO A 102 33.00 6.98 -2.81
CA PRO A 102 32.81 8.38 -3.14
C PRO A 102 31.34 8.70 -3.45
N MET A 103 30.93 9.94 -3.16
CA MET A 103 29.56 10.41 -3.40
C MET A 103 29.20 10.37 -4.88
N THR A 104 28.02 9.84 -5.21
CA THR A 104 27.50 9.82 -6.59
C THR A 104 26.87 11.16 -6.94
N ALA A 105 27.24 11.69 -8.11
CA ALA A 105 26.72 12.93 -8.65
C ALA A 105 25.48 12.68 -9.51
N PHE A 106 24.45 13.51 -9.34
CA PHE A 106 23.26 13.52 -10.17
C PHE A 106 23.16 14.84 -10.89
N TYR A 107 22.98 14.79 -12.21
CA TYR A 107 22.87 15.95 -13.07
C TYR A 107 21.56 15.96 -13.83
N LYS A 108 21.01 17.17 -14.04
CA LYS A 108 19.86 17.40 -14.91
C LYS A 108 20.08 18.60 -15.81
N CYS A 109 19.98 18.39 -17.12
CA CYS A 109 20.14 19.47 -18.09
C CYS A 109 19.03 20.52 -17.92
N THR A 110 19.40 21.80 -17.86
CA THR A 110 18.44 22.91 -17.75
C THR A 110 17.56 23.07 -19.00
N LYS A 111 18.03 22.62 -20.18
CA LYS A 111 17.31 22.76 -21.46
C LYS A 111 16.49 21.53 -21.86
N CYS A 112 17.09 20.33 -21.81
CA CYS A 112 16.43 19.11 -22.30
C CYS A 112 15.87 18.22 -21.19
N ALA A 113 16.02 18.62 -19.92
CA ALA A 113 15.59 17.87 -18.73
C ALA A 113 16.12 16.43 -18.67
N LYS A 114 17.16 16.10 -19.45
CA LYS A 114 17.83 14.80 -19.39
C LYS A 114 18.55 14.69 -18.06
N GLU A 115 18.33 13.58 -17.37
CA GLU A 115 19.00 13.23 -16.12
C GLU A 115 20.09 12.19 -16.39
N TRP A 116 21.26 12.37 -15.80
CA TRP A 116 22.37 11.42 -15.85
C TRP A 116 23.13 11.42 -14.52
N ARG A 117 23.96 10.39 -14.32
CA ARG A 117 24.74 10.18 -13.11
C ARG A 117 26.22 10.06 -13.47
N GLU A 118 27.06 10.54 -12.57
CA GLU A 118 28.52 10.40 -12.62
C GLU A 118 29.05 9.87 -11.29
#